data_AF-T1BVT1-F1
#
_entry.id   AF-T1BVT1-F1
#
_cell.length_a   1.000
_cell.length_b   1.000
_cell.length_c   1.000
_cell.angle_alpha   90.00
_cell.angle_beta   90.00
_cell.angle_gamma   90.00
#
_symmetry.space_group_name_H-M   'P 1'
#
loop_
_entity.id
_entity.type
_entity.pdbx_description
1 polymer ?
#
loop_
_entity_poly.entity_id
_entity_poly.type
_entity_poly.pdbx_seq_one_letter_code
_entity_poly.pdbx_strand_id
1 'polypeptide(L)'
;MTLALNNSQFSPYEPTPVAFGISKQIAIDVQEHSKQFPGVITELTTQRTYPEGTTAAQVLGYVGQIKPTQLAKLSKKGYTAQSQIGLAGVEATYESYLRGVPGQTKLEVTASGNVVGTLGETAAKPGGNLVLSIDTSLQKAVEQALGSEIKALSHTYDPYFH
;
A
#
# COMPACT_ATOMS: atom_id res chain seq x y z
N MET A 1 -19.39 3.12 -9.73
CA MET A 1 -18.06 3.03 -10.40
C MET A 1 -17.76 4.29 -11.24
N THR A 2 -18.28 5.46 -10.86
CA THR A 2 -18.27 6.68 -11.70
C THR A 2 -17.43 7.82 -11.08
N LEU A 3 -16.88 7.61 -9.88
CA LEU A 3 -16.25 8.68 -9.09
C LEU A 3 -14.73 8.84 -9.31
N ALA A 4 -14.07 7.90 -9.99
CA ALA A 4 -12.61 7.94 -10.17
C ALA A 4 -12.15 8.61 -11.48
N LEU A 5 -12.94 8.53 -12.56
CA LEU A 5 -12.52 8.93 -13.91
C LEU A 5 -12.44 10.45 -14.14
N ASN A 6 -13.01 11.27 -13.24
CA ASN A 6 -13.07 12.73 -13.41
C ASN A 6 -12.48 13.51 -12.21
N ASN A 7 -11.57 12.86 -11.46
CA ASN A 7 -10.93 13.45 -10.31
C ASN A 7 -9.56 14.04 -10.71
N SER A 8 -9.40 15.36 -10.58
CA SER A 8 -8.17 16.11 -10.91
C SER A 8 -6.94 15.69 -10.12
N GLN A 9 -7.09 14.82 -9.12
CA GLN A 9 -5.99 14.21 -8.36
C GLN A 9 -5.29 13.07 -9.12
N PHE A 10 -5.89 12.54 -10.18
CA PHE A 10 -5.31 11.50 -11.02
C PHE A 10 -4.88 12.09 -12.37
N SER A 11 -3.64 11.85 -12.77
CA SER A 11 -3.15 12.26 -14.09
C SER A 11 -3.85 11.42 -15.17
N PRO A 12 -4.26 12.00 -16.31
CA PRO A 12 -4.79 11.23 -17.44
C PRO A 12 -3.76 10.26 -18.04
N TYR A 13 -2.48 10.42 -17.66
CA TYR A 13 -1.37 9.55 -18.07
C TYR A 13 -0.91 8.59 -16.97
N GLU A 14 -1.57 8.59 -15.80
CA GLU A 14 -1.24 7.69 -14.70
C GLU A 14 -2.39 6.70 -14.50
N PRO A 15 -2.15 5.39 -14.65
CA PRO A 15 -3.18 4.37 -14.49
C PRO A 15 -3.83 4.43 -13.12
N THR A 16 -5.15 4.21 -13.06
CA THR A 16 -5.85 4.03 -11.78
C THR A 16 -5.80 2.55 -11.39
N PRO A 17 -5.27 2.20 -10.19
CA PRO A 17 -5.21 0.82 -9.77
C PRO A 17 -6.60 0.18 -9.66
N VAL A 18 -6.78 -0.98 -10.29
CA VAL A 18 -8.04 -1.76 -10.25
C VAL A 18 -7.92 -2.97 -9.31
N ALA A 19 -6.72 -3.55 -9.19
CA ALA A 19 -6.41 -4.64 -8.28
C ALA A 19 -4.93 -4.59 -7.84
N PHE A 20 -4.64 -5.08 -6.64
CA PHE A 20 -3.28 -5.20 -6.10
C PHE A 20 -2.99 -6.66 -5.72
N GLY A 21 -1.71 -7.05 -5.75
CA GLY A 21 -1.30 -8.38 -5.29
C GLY A 21 -1.82 -9.54 -6.15
N ILE A 22 -2.03 -9.30 -7.45
CA ILE A 22 -2.43 -10.35 -8.39
C ILE A 22 -1.28 -11.35 -8.60
N SER A 23 -1.63 -12.61 -8.87
CA SER A 23 -0.62 -13.63 -9.19
C SER A 23 0.07 -13.32 -10.52
N LYS A 24 1.31 -13.79 -10.67
CA LYS A 24 2.04 -13.68 -11.95
C LYS A 24 1.25 -14.26 -13.12
N GLN A 25 0.52 -15.35 -12.89
CA GLN A 25 -0.31 -15.99 -13.92
C GLN A 25 -1.42 -15.05 -14.38
N ILE A 26 -2.19 -14.47 -13.45
CA ILE A 26 -3.24 -13.51 -13.77
C ILE A 26 -2.66 -12.29 -14.52
N ALA A 27 -1.48 -11.82 -14.11
CA ALA A 27 -0.83 -10.70 -14.79
C ALA A 27 -0.50 -11.04 -16.26
N ILE A 28 0.05 -12.24 -16.52
CA ILE A 28 0.34 -12.72 -17.87
C ILE A 28 -0.96 -12.88 -18.68
N ASP A 29 -1.98 -13.52 -18.10
CA ASP A 29 -3.26 -13.76 -18.77
C ASP A 29 -3.90 -12.43 -19.22
N VAL A 30 -3.86 -11.39 -18.38
CA VAL A 30 -4.35 -10.04 -18.74
C VAL A 30 -3.53 -9.42 -19.88
N GLN A 31 -2.21 -9.54 -19.84
CA GLN A 31 -1.33 -9.01 -20.90
C GLN A 31 -1.60 -9.68 -22.25
N GLU A 32 -1.73 -11.01 -22.28
CA GLU A 32 -2.01 -11.77 -23.50
C GLU A 32 -3.38 -11.45 -24.10
N HIS A 33 -4.36 -11.12 -23.25
CA HIS A 33 -5.72 -10.77 -23.64
C HIS A 33 -5.95 -9.24 -23.73
N SER A 34 -4.92 -8.45 -24.03
CA SER A 34 -5.02 -6.98 -24.15
C SER A 34 -6.14 -6.49 -25.09
N LYS A 35 -6.52 -7.26 -26.12
CA LYS A 35 -7.67 -6.97 -26.99
C LYS A 35 -9.02 -7.04 -26.28
N GLN A 36 -9.15 -7.92 -25.27
CA GLN A 36 -10.35 -8.07 -24.45
C GLN A 36 -10.38 -7.07 -23.29
N PHE A 37 -9.21 -6.58 -22.88
CA PHE A 37 -9.05 -5.60 -21.79
C PHE A 37 -8.35 -4.31 -22.27
N PRO A 38 -8.94 -3.57 -23.23
CA PRO A 38 -8.33 -2.35 -23.74
C PRO A 38 -8.14 -1.32 -22.63
N GLY A 39 -6.92 -0.81 -22.47
CA GLY A 39 -6.56 0.17 -21.45
C GLY A 39 -6.23 -0.41 -20.07
N VAL A 40 -6.29 -1.73 -19.89
CA VAL A 40 -5.82 -2.41 -18.68
C VAL A 40 -4.37 -2.80 -18.88
N ILE A 41 -3.52 -2.36 -17.95
CA ILE A 41 -2.11 -2.74 -17.89
C ILE A 41 -1.80 -3.37 -16.54
N THR A 42 -0.75 -4.17 -16.51
CA THR A 42 -0.24 -4.77 -15.28
C THR A 42 1.13 -4.18 -14.99
N GLU A 43 1.34 -3.71 -13.77
CA GLU A 43 2.60 -3.11 -13.35
C GLU A 43 3.19 -3.91 -12.19
N LEU A 44 4.51 -4.07 -12.20
CA LEU A 44 5.21 -4.70 -11.10
C LEU A 44 5.41 -3.66 -9.98
N THR A 45 4.79 -3.90 -8.84
CA THR A 45 4.86 -3.01 -7.68
C THR A 45 5.29 -3.78 -6.43
N THR A 46 5.87 -3.07 -5.46
CA THR A 46 6.21 -3.65 -4.16
C THR A 46 4.95 -3.78 -3.32
N GLN A 47 4.63 -5.01 -2.90
CA GLN A 47 3.55 -5.28 -1.96
C GLN A 47 4.11 -5.56 -0.57
N ARG A 48 3.52 -4.93 0.45
CA ARG A 48 3.89 -5.21 1.85
C ARG A 48 3.35 -6.57 2.27
N THR A 49 4.22 -7.39 2.88
CA THR A 49 3.89 -8.72 3.41
C THR A 49 4.11 -8.72 4.92
N TYR A 50 3.19 -9.32 5.67
CA TYR A 50 3.25 -9.50 7.12
C TYR A 50 3.34 -11.01 7.44
N PRO A 51 4.55 -11.60 7.51
CA PRO A 51 4.71 -13.06 7.57
C PRO A 51 4.09 -13.72 8.80
N GLU A 52 4.08 -13.01 9.93
CA GLU A 52 3.51 -13.48 11.20
C GLU A 52 1.99 -13.22 11.31
N GLY A 53 1.35 -12.82 10.21
CA GLY A 53 -0.09 -12.56 10.15
C GLY A 53 -0.51 -11.46 11.11
N THR A 54 -1.30 -11.82 12.13
CA THR A 54 -1.85 -10.86 13.10
C THR A 54 -0.92 -10.59 14.28
N THR A 55 0.19 -11.32 14.42
CA THR A 55 1.12 -11.10 15.54
C THR A 55 1.75 -9.72 15.44
N ALA A 56 1.73 -8.97 16.55
CA ALA A 56 2.19 -7.59 16.65
C ALA A 56 1.45 -6.61 15.71
N ALA A 57 0.28 -6.96 15.16
CA ALA A 57 -0.37 -6.15 14.12
C ALA A 57 -0.62 -4.69 14.54
N GLN A 58 -0.93 -4.45 15.81
CA GLN A 58 -1.12 -3.09 16.34
C GLN A 58 0.19 -2.30 16.43
N VAL A 59 1.29 -2.98 16.77
CA VAL A 59 2.61 -2.36 16.92
C VAL A 59 3.23 -2.09 15.56
N LEU A 60 3.23 -3.08 14.68
CA LEU A 60 3.72 -2.94 13.30
C LEU A 60 2.87 -1.93 12.54
N GLY A 61 1.55 -2.02 12.69
CA GLY A 61 0.60 -1.28 11.88
C GLY A 61 0.54 -1.82 10.45
N TYR A 62 0.05 -0.99 9.53
CA TYR A 62 -0.17 -1.39 8.15
C TYR A 62 0.02 -0.21 7.20
N VAL A 63 0.27 -0.53 5.92
CA VAL A 63 0.26 0.44 4.83
C VAL A 63 -1.10 0.49 4.14
N GLY A 64 -1.42 1.61 3.50
CA GLY A 64 -2.59 1.73 2.65
C GLY A 64 -2.53 2.96 1.74
N GLN A 65 -3.51 3.08 0.85
CA GLN A 65 -3.56 4.20 -0.08
C GLN A 65 -3.71 5.54 0.66
N ILE A 66 -2.97 6.55 0.21
CA ILE A 66 -3.06 7.89 0.76
C ILE A 66 -4.46 8.47 0.58
N LYS A 67 -5.02 9.05 1.65
CA LYS A 67 -6.31 9.76 1.58
C LYS A 67 -6.11 11.18 1.04
N PRO A 68 -7.11 11.79 0.40
CA PRO A 68 -7.02 13.17 -0.10
C PRO A 68 -6.56 14.19 0.96
N THR A 69 -7.01 14.03 2.20
CA THR A 69 -6.63 14.90 3.33
C THR A 69 -5.15 14.76 3.72
N GLN A 70 -4.57 13.57 3.56
CA GLN A 70 -3.15 13.31 3.79
C GLN A 70 -2.32 13.82 2.60
N LEU A 71 -2.80 13.60 1.36
CA LEU A 71 -2.15 14.07 0.14
C LEU A 71 -1.96 15.59 0.13
N ALA A 72 -2.97 16.35 0.57
CA ALA A 72 -2.85 17.81 0.67
C ALA A 72 -1.65 18.28 1.52
N LYS A 73 -1.27 17.49 2.54
CA LYS A 73 -0.13 17.78 3.43
C LYS A 73 1.18 17.20 2.91
N LEU A 74 1.11 16.06 2.23
CA LEU A 74 2.25 15.27 1.83
C LEU A 74 2.68 15.49 0.37
N SER A 75 1.88 16.16 -0.46
CA SER A 75 2.18 16.44 -1.87
C SER A 75 3.55 17.11 -2.05
N LYS A 76 3.89 18.06 -1.16
CA LYS A 76 5.21 18.74 -1.14
C LYS A 76 6.39 17.82 -0.84
N LYS A 77 6.13 16.61 -0.34
CA LYS A 77 7.11 15.57 -0.04
C LYS A 77 7.13 14.46 -1.12
N GLY A 78 6.59 14.74 -2.31
CA GLY A 78 6.59 13.80 -3.44
C GLY A 78 5.64 12.62 -3.27
N TYR A 79 4.52 12.81 -2.56
CA TYR A 79 3.43 11.84 -2.54
C TYR A 79 2.41 12.18 -3.64
N THR A 80 1.88 11.15 -4.28
CA THR A 80 0.84 11.19 -5.31
C THR A 80 -0.42 10.49 -4.81
N ALA A 81 -1.56 10.61 -5.49
CA ALA A 81 -2.81 9.93 -5.10
C ALA A 81 -2.73 8.38 -5.12
N GLN A 82 -1.72 7.85 -5.82
CA GLN A 82 -1.42 6.44 -5.98
C GLN A 82 -0.40 5.96 -4.93
N SER A 83 0.18 6.87 -4.15
CA SER A 83 1.14 6.49 -3.11
C SER A 83 0.47 5.64 -2.02
N GLN A 84 1.12 4.52 -1.69
CA GLN A 84 0.85 3.80 -0.45
C GLN A 84 1.72 4.38 0.66
N ILE A 85 1.14 4.54 1.85
CA ILE A 85 1.78 5.11 3.04
C ILE A 85 1.48 4.26 4.27
N GLY A 86 2.36 4.29 5.26
CA GLY A 86 2.09 3.78 6.60
C GLY A 86 0.91 4.53 7.23
N LEU A 87 -0.11 3.77 7.64
CA LEU A 87 -1.34 4.30 8.24
C LEU A 87 -1.37 4.17 9.77
N ALA A 88 -0.63 3.21 10.33
CA ALA A 88 -0.54 2.98 11.76
C ALA A 88 0.82 2.40 12.17
N GLY A 89 1.05 2.33 13.48
CA GLY A 89 2.19 1.63 14.08
C GLY A 89 3.55 2.10 13.56
N VAL A 90 4.51 1.18 13.56
CA VAL A 90 5.86 1.35 13.03
C VAL A 90 5.84 1.87 11.58
N GLU A 91 4.94 1.36 10.72
CA GLU A 91 4.85 1.79 9.32
C GLU A 91 4.60 3.30 9.22
N ALA A 92 3.63 3.83 9.98
CA ALA A 92 3.34 5.27 9.97
C ALA A 92 4.42 6.09 10.68
N THR A 93 4.94 5.60 11.81
CA THR A 93 5.93 6.33 12.61
C THR A 93 7.26 6.49 11.86
N TYR A 94 7.70 5.45 11.16
CA TYR A 94 8.95 5.43 10.41
C TYR A 94 8.75 5.61 8.91
N GLU A 95 7.57 6.08 8.46
CA GLU A 95 7.23 6.26 7.05
C GLU A 95 8.33 6.98 6.27
N SER A 96 8.88 8.10 6.77
CA SER A 96 9.92 8.84 6.04
C SER A 96 11.23 8.10 5.87
N TYR A 97 11.51 7.11 6.72
CA TYR A 97 12.71 6.28 6.66
C TYR A 97 12.47 4.99 5.87
N LEU A 98 11.32 4.36 6.07
CA LEU A 98 10.89 3.14 5.38
C LEU A 98 10.49 3.40 3.93
N ARG A 99 9.99 4.60 3.62
CA ARG A 99 9.62 4.99 2.27
C ARG A 99 10.88 5.17 1.43
N GLY A 100 10.95 4.41 0.34
CA GLY A 100 11.93 4.63 -0.72
C GLY A 100 11.65 5.89 -1.52
N VAL A 101 12.50 6.16 -2.50
CA VAL A 101 12.27 7.25 -3.46
C VAL A 101 11.65 6.64 -4.72
N PRO A 102 10.41 7.00 -5.09
CA PRO A 102 9.83 6.55 -6.35
C PRO A 102 10.70 6.94 -7.55
N GLY A 103 10.77 6.06 -8.53
CA GLY A 103 11.37 6.37 -9.82
C GLY A 103 10.53 7.40 -10.58
N GLN A 104 11.06 7.88 -11.70
CA GLN A 104 10.34 8.80 -12.58
C GLN A 104 10.52 8.38 -14.03
N THR A 105 9.43 8.35 -14.79
CA THR A 105 9.44 8.15 -16.24
C THR A 105 8.96 9.43 -16.90
N LYS A 106 9.79 10.01 -17.78
CA LYS A 106 9.44 11.19 -18.59
C LYS A 106 8.89 10.72 -19.92
N LEU A 107 7.63 11.01 -20.19
CA LEU A 107 6.98 10.66 -21.44
C LEU A 107 7.06 11.83 -22.43
N GLU A 108 7.29 11.51 -23.70
CA GLU A 108 7.09 12.43 -24.82
C GLU A 108 5.63 12.38 -25.24
N VAL A 109 4.97 13.53 -25.27
CA VAL A 109 3.56 13.64 -25.66
C VAL A 109 3.39 14.60 -26.83
N THR A 110 2.52 14.23 -27.76
CA THR A 110 2.10 15.10 -28.87
C THR A 110 1.23 16.25 -28.36
N ALA A 111 1.03 17.28 -29.18
CA ALA A 111 0.10 18.37 -28.88
C ALA A 111 -1.36 17.90 -28.63
N SER A 112 -1.72 16.72 -29.15
CA SER A 112 -3.02 16.08 -28.94
C SER A 112 -3.07 15.19 -27.69
N GLY A 113 -1.97 15.09 -26.92
CA GLY A 113 -1.87 14.30 -25.68
C GLY A 113 -1.48 12.85 -25.87
N ASN A 114 -1.26 12.38 -27.09
CA ASN A 114 -0.83 10.99 -27.31
C ASN A 114 0.64 10.81 -26.89
N VAL A 115 0.91 9.77 -26.10
CA VAL A 115 2.28 9.36 -25.73
C VAL A 115 2.97 8.77 -26.96
N VAL A 116 4.12 9.33 -27.33
CA VAL A 116 4.91 8.90 -28.51
C VAL A 116 6.26 8.28 -28.14
N GLY A 117 6.68 8.37 -26.88
CA GLY A 117 7.91 7.74 -26.41
C GLY A 117 8.25 8.06 -24.96
N THR A 118 9.41 7.56 -24.52
CA THR A 118 10.00 7.86 -23.21
C THR A 118 11.28 8.68 -23.41
N LEU A 119 11.29 9.91 -22.89
CA LEU A 119 12.45 10.82 -22.95
C LEU A 119 13.53 10.47 -21.92
N GLY A 120 13.19 9.73 -20.87
CA GLY A 120 14.15 9.27 -19.88
C GLY A 120 13.50 8.69 -18.64
N GLU A 121 14.26 7.87 -17.94
CA GLU A 121 13.83 7.19 -16.72
C GLU A 121 14.84 7.39 -15.60
N THR A 122 14.35 7.50 -14.38
CA THR A 122 15.13 7.49 -13.15
C THR A 122 14.64 6.34 -12.31
N ALA A 123 15.54 5.40 -11.99
CA ALA A 123 15.20 4.23 -11.19
C ALA A 123 14.77 4.62 -9.76
N ALA A 124 13.84 3.85 -9.21
CA ALA A 124 13.45 3.97 -7.82
C ALA A 124 14.60 3.58 -6.88
N LYS A 125 14.61 4.15 -5.67
CA LYS A 125 15.54 3.77 -4.61
C LYS A 125 14.76 3.09 -3.47
N PRO A 126 15.19 1.91 -3.00
CA PRO A 126 14.54 1.27 -1.85
C PRO A 126 14.66 2.15 -0.61
N GLY A 127 13.69 2.03 0.30
CA GLY A 127 13.73 2.68 1.60
C GLY A 127 14.68 1.98 2.56
N GLY A 128 14.75 2.49 3.79
CA GLY A 128 15.56 1.93 4.85
C GLY A 128 14.99 0.62 5.41
N ASN A 129 15.89 -0.20 5.95
CA ASN A 129 15.53 -1.36 6.77
C ASN A 129 15.52 -0.96 8.24
N LEU A 130 14.49 -1.38 8.97
CA LEU A 130 14.34 -1.14 10.39
C LEU A 130 14.40 -2.47 11.15
N VAL A 131 15.25 -2.53 12.16
CA VAL A 131 15.32 -3.66 13.11
C VAL A 131 14.63 -3.22 14.38
N LEU A 132 13.63 -3.99 14.83
CA LEU A 132 12.87 -3.70 16.03
C LEU A 132 13.47 -4.44 17.23
N SER A 133 13.22 -3.93 18.43
CA SER A 133 13.54 -4.60 19.69
C SER A 133 12.50 -5.65 20.11
N ILE A 134 11.53 -5.95 19.23
CA ILE A 134 10.45 -6.90 19.49
C ILE A 134 10.95 -8.29 19.20
N ASP A 135 10.88 -9.17 20.19
CA ASP A 135 11.05 -10.61 19.98
C ASP A 135 9.71 -11.22 19.53
N THR A 136 9.69 -11.79 18.32
CA THR A 136 8.49 -12.38 17.73
C THR A 136 7.92 -13.53 18.55
N SER A 137 8.78 -14.37 19.12
CA SER A 137 8.35 -15.55 19.90
C SER A 137 7.71 -15.12 21.21
N LEU A 138 8.32 -14.15 21.89
CA LEU A 138 7.79 -13.57 23.12
C LEU A 138 6.46 -12.85 22.85
N GLN A 139 6.41 -12.01 21.81
CA GLN A 139 5.19 -11.28 21.45
C GLN A 139 4.03 -12.25 21.18
N LYS A 140 4.28 -13.32 20.41
CA LYS A 140 3.29 -14.35 20.11
C LYS A 140 2.81 -15.06 21.37
N ALA A 141 3.71 -15.43 22.28
CA ALA A 141 3.35 -16.09 23.54
C ALA A 141 2.47 -15.18 24.42
N VAL A 142 2.81 -13.89 24.52
CA VAL A 142 2.04 -12.91 25.29
C VAL A 142 0.65 -12.69 24.69
N GLU A 143 0.55 -12.51 23.37
CA GLU A 143 -0.75 -12.34 22.69
C GLU A 143 -1.65 -13.58 22.83
N GLN A 144 -1.08 -14.79 22.77
CA GLN A 144 -1.82 -16.03 22.98
C GLN A 144 -2.32 -16.18 24.42
N ALA A 145 -1.48 -15.85 25.41
CA ALA A 145 -1.86 -15.89 26.83
C ALA A 145 -2.98 -14.87 27.10
N LEU A 146 -2.82 -13.63 26.63
CA LEU A 146 -3.83 -12.58 26.76
C LEU A 146 -5.15 -12.95 26.08
N GLY A 147 -5.09 -13.46 24.84
CA GLY A 147 -6.27 -13.87 24.10
C GLY A 147 -7.02 -15.03 24.77
N SER A 148 -6.31 -15.96 25.41
CA SER A 148 -6.90 -17.03 26.20
C SER A 148 -7.61 -16.50 27.45
N GLU A 149 -6.98 -15.56 28.16
CA GLU A 149 -7.55 -14.96 29.37
C GLU A 149 -8.81 -14.14 29.07
N ILE A 150 -8.78 -13.30 28.03
CA ILE A 150 -9.96 -12.53 27.59
C ILE A 150 -11.14 -13.46 27.27
N LYS A 151 -10.88 -14.58 26.59
CA LYS A 151 -11.93 -15.56 26.28
C LYS A 151 -12.50 -16.19 27.55
N ALA A 152 -11.64 -16.58 28.49
CA ALA A 152 -12.08 -17.14 29.77
C ALA A 152 -12.99 -16.15 30.52
N LEU A 153 -12.59 -14.88 30.62
CA LEU A 153 -13.35 -13.84 31.29
C LEU A 153 -14.66 -13.49 30.55
N SER A 154 -14.70 -13.57 29.22
CA SER A 154 -15.90 -13.29 28.43
C SER A 154 -17.07 -14.25 28.67
N HIS A 155 -16.79 -15.42 29.24
CA HIS A 155 -17.79 -16.41 29.63
C HIS A 155 -18.23 -16.30 31.10
N THR A 156 -17.61 -15.41 31.87
CA THR A 156 -17.98 -15.14 33.25
C THR A 156 -19.08 -14.08 33.24
N TYR A 157 -20.28 -14.46 33.68
CA TYR A 157 -21.39 -13.52 33.87
C TYR A 157 -20.99 -12.48 34.93
N ASP A 158 -20.98 -11.19 34.56
CA ASP A 158 -20.86 -10.08 35.51
C ASP A 158 -22.26 -9.68 35.99
N PRO A 159 -22.65 -10.01 37.24
CA PRO A 159 -23.96 -9.66 37.77
C PRO A 159 -24.18 -8.15 38.00
N TYR A 160 -23.18 -7.30 37.76
CA TYR A 160 -23.25 -5.85 38.01
C TYR A 160 -23.16 -4.98 36.75
N PHE A 161 -23.11 -5.58 35.56
CA PHE A 161 -23.21 -4.84 34.29
C PHE A 161 -24.69 -4.61 33.94
N HIS A 162 -25.21 -3.41 34.20
CA HIS A 162 -26.52 -2.92 33.74
C HIS A 162 -26.37 -2.08 32.47
#